data_AF-A0A838CID3-F1
#
_entry.id   AF-A0A838CID3-F1
#
_cell.length_a   1.000
_cell.length_b   1.000
_cell.length_c   1.000
_cell.angle_alpha   90.00
_cell.angle_beta   90.00
_cell.angle_gamma   90.00
#
_symmetry.space_group_name_H-M   'P 1'
#
loop_
_entity.id
_entity.type
_entity.pdbx_description
1 polymer ?
#
loop_
_entity_poly.entity_id
_entity_poly.type
_entity_poly.pdbx_seq_one_letter_code
_entity_poly.pdbx_strand_id
1 'polypeptide(L)'
;MKKLIAPAVAAATAFTLTVPATATAATLTPFTENDSHLCRVSLNDAERGPARQAERAAKTLTIGMYATSAVEAFEATFPELKQLGDAYGAHPAVQQHLRAVRDGKDSPDDGARNAARAAAKPKLAAAGLKNEDADEYLDLKEAALVPMSPSAQRLVVNADWYIGIDGNAPKVAKLGRDHEVGKTGRNVARGLYFVQDWQRDAFASNLDKTYFGKVFGTLESTFYYPLLEARQCNAGKTHVIFPMGNLDLPDAPVLKNADLGDAAPAPAPSTPTPSPAPEAPEAPQTVDAKLAQIIGIIAAVLTALGALFALLQNAGFNVPQLPAIPGLTK
;
A
#
# COMPACT_ATOMS: atom_id res chain seq x y z
N MET A 1 74.72 -31.16 40.97
CA MET A 1 73.37 -31.75 40.81
C MET A 1 72.41 -31.01 41.74
N LYS A 2 71.25 -30.60 41.21
CA LYS A 2 69.97 -30.34 41.92
C LYS A 2 69.91 -29.17 42.92
N LYS A 3 68.84 -28.39 43.03
CA LYS A 3 67.63 -28.10 42.25
C LYS A 3 67.03 -26.87 42.97
N LEU A 4 66.81 -25.77 42.27
CA LEU A 4 66.01 -24.64 42.76
C LEU A 4 64.53 -25.07 42.77
N ILE A 5 63.86 -24.91 43.90
CA ILE A 5 62.41 -24.96 44.00
C ILE A 5 61.96 -23.53 44.30
N ALA A 6 61.42 -22.86 43.28
CA ALA A 6 60.70 -21.60 43.41
C ALA A 6 59.18 -21.87 43.50
N PRO A 7 58.42 -21.00 44.18
CA PRO A 7 57.02 -21.24 44.49
C PRO A 7 56.11 -21.09 43.27
N ALA A 8 54.98 -21.80 43.33
CA ALA A 8 53.91 -21.78 42.35
C ALA A 8 53.36 -20.36 42.13
N VAL A 9 53.54 -19.83 40.92
CA VAL A 9 52.74 -18.72 40.41
C VAL A 9 51.54 -19.32 39.70
N ALA A 10 50.35 -19.09 40.24
CA ALA A 10 49.11 -19.41 39.58
C ALA A 10 49.04 -18.62 38.26
N ALA A 11 49.19 -19.32 37.14
CA ALA A 11 48.87 -18.78 35.84
C ALA A 11 47.35 -18.60 35.77
N ALA A 12 46.90 -17.35 35.88
CA ALA A 12 45.58 -16.97 35.40
C ALA A 12 45.57 -17.22 33.90
N THR A 13 45.01 -18.36 33.47
CA THR A 13 44.63 -18.59 32.09
C THR A 13 43.53 -17.59 31.75
N ALA A 14 43.93 -16.44 31.23
CA ALA A 14 43.04 -15.61 30.45
C ALA A 14 42.59 -16.46 29.26
N PHE A 15 41.38 -17.01 29.35
CA PHE A 15 40.63 -17.39 28.16
C PHE A 15 40.41 -16.09 27.38
N THR A 16 41.35 -15.76 26.49
CA THR A 16 41.05 -14.94 25.33
C THR A 16 40.08 -15.77 24.50
N LEU A 17 38.79 -15.66 24.82
CA LEU A 17 37.74 -15.77 23.83
C LEU A 17 38.13 -14.77 22.75
N THR A 18 38.77 -15.28 21.69
CA THR A 18 38.78 -14.61 20.40
C THR A 18 37.31 -14.55 19.99
N VAL A 19 36.63 -13.50 20.46
CA VAL A 19 35.35 -13.07 19.88
C VAL A 19 35.68 -12.90 18.40
N PRO A 20 35.07 -13.69 17.49
CA PRO A 20 35.26 -13.46 16.07
C PRO A 20 34.96 -11.98 15.83
N ALA A 21 35.85 -11.29 15.10
CA ALA A 21 35.74 -9.87 14.81
C ALA A 21 34.27 -9.51 14.63
N THR A 22 33.76 -8.70 15.56
CA THR A 22 32.36 -8.27 15.60
C THR A 22 31.94 -7.92 14.18
N ALA A 23 30.93 -8.60 13.64
CA ALA A 23 30.33 -8.21 12.37
C ALA A 23 30.04 -6.70 12.47
N THR A 24 30.81 -5.91 11.73
CA THR A 24 30.79 -4.45 11.85
C THR A 24 29.42 -4.00 11.39
N ALA A 25 28.61 -3.41 12.27
CA ALA A 25 27.29 -2.86 11.95
C ALA A 25 27.31 -2.03 10.66
N ALA A 26 26.16 -1.91 9.98
CA ALA A 26 26.04 -1.05 8.80
C ALA A 26 26.56 0.36 9.09
N THR A 27 27.35 0.91 8.15
CA THR A 27 27.87 2.27 8.26
C THR A 27 26.90 3.27 7.65
N LEU A 28 26.78 4.44 8.26
CA LEU A 28 25.98 5.56 7.76
C LEU A 28 26.88 6.67 7.23
N THR A 29 26.70 7.04 5.96
CA THR A 29 27.44 8.14 5.33
C THR A 29 26.50 9.30 5.05
N PRO A 30 26.70 10.49 5.64
CA PRO A 30 25.91 11.67 5.32
C PRO A 30 26.18 12.12 3.88
N PHE A 31 25.13 12.58 3.18
CA PHE A 31 25.26 13.23 1.87
C PHE A 31 24.13 14.24 1.67
N THR A 32 24.30 15.11 0.67
CA THR A 32 23.26 16.09 0.28
C THR A 32 22.75 15.76 -1.11
N GLU A 33 21.43 15.74 -1.27
CA GLU A 33 20.75 15.58 -2.55
C GLU A 33 19.50 16.47 -2.54
N ASN A 34 19.30 17.29 -3.58
CA ASN A 34 18.17 18.22 -3.69
C ASN A 34 17.96 19.05 -2.41
N ASP A 35 19.02 19.67 -1.90
CA ASP A 35 19.07 20.46 -0.65
C ASP A 35 18.65 19.68 0.62
N SER A 36 18.50 18.36 0.55
CA SER A 36 18.17 17.50 1.68
C SER A 36 19.42 16.80 2.20
N HIS A 37 19.65 16.87 3.52
CA HIS A 37 20.70 16.10 4.18
C HIS A 37 20.21 14.69 4.50
N LEU A 38 20.77 13.71 3.80
CA LEU A 38 20.38 12.30 3.84
C LEU A 38 21.49 11.42 4.39
N CYS A 39 21.14 10.18 4.71
CA CYS A 39 22.06 9.19 5.27
C CYS A 39 22.08 7.97 4.37
N ARG A 40 23.20 7.72 3.69
CA ARG A 40 23.40 6.51 2.90
C ARG A 40 23.76 5.36 3.82
N VAL A 41 23.03 4.25 3.71
CA VAL A 41 23.33 3.01 4.43
C VAL A 41 24.33 2.19 3.61
N SER A 42 25.32 1.58 4.25
CA SER A 42 26.16 0.55 3.64
C SER A 42 26.20 -0.65 4.56
N LEU A 43 25.58 -1.74 4.12
CA LEU A 43 25.41 -2.96 4.90
C LEU A 43 26.67 -3.81 4.91
N ASN A 44 26.90 -4.51 6.01
CA ASN A 44 27.91 -5.55 6.07
C ASN A 44 27.43 -6.84 5.37
N ASP A 45 28.34 -7.81 5.21
CA ASP A 45 28.04 -9.06 4.50
C ASP A 45 26.90 -9.87 5.14
N ALA A 46 26.79 -9.86 6.48
CA ALA A 46 25.76 -10.59 7.21
C ALA A 46 24.37 -9.93 7.10
N GLU A 47 24.31 -8.60 7.02
CA GLU A 47 23.07 -7.82 6.90
C GLU A 47 22.51 -7.80 5.47
N ARG A 48 23.38 -7.96 4.45
CA ARG A 48 22.95 -7.95 3.03
C ARG A 48 22.02 -9.10 2.67
N GLY A 49 22.20 -10.28 3.26
CA GLY A 49 21.37 -11.45 2.98
C GLY A 49 19.89 -11.20 3.27
N PRO A 50 19.54 -10.84 4.52
CA PRO A 50 18.17 -10.50 4.91
C PRO A 50 17.63 -9.26 4.19
N ALA A 51 18.46 -8.22 3.97
CA ALA A 51 18.02 -7.04 3.22
C ALA A 51 17.62 -7.39 1.76
N ARG A 52 18.36 -8.28 1.09
CA ARG A 52 17.99 -8.77 -0.25
C ARG A 52 16.73 -9.64 -0.23
N GLN A 53 16.47 -10.38 0.84
CA GLN A 53 15.20 -11.11 1.02
C GLN A 53 14.04 -10.13 1.18
N ALA A 54 14.22 -9.11 2.04
CA ALA A 54 13.24 -8.05 2.24
C ALA A 54 12.90 -7.34 0.93
N GLU A 55 13.91 -6.99 0.13
CA GLU A 55 13.71 -6.34 -1.16
C GLU A 55 12.90 -7.21 -2.14
N ARG A 56 13.24 -8.50 -2.26
CA ARG A 56 12.50 -9.42 -3.14
C ARG A 56 11.05 -9.55 -2.71
N ALA A 57 10.80 -9.68 -1.41
CA ALA A 57 9.46 -9.78 -0.87
C ALA A 57 8.68 -8.48 -1.03
N ALA A 58 9.30 -7.33 -0.76
CA ALA A 58 8.69 -6.01 -0.90
C ALA A 58 8.23 -5.72 -2.34
N LYS A 59 8.99 -6.18 -3.35
CA LYS A 59 8.61 -6.08 -4.77
C LYS A 59 7.32 -6.83 -5.13
N THR A 60 6.85 -7.74 -4.27
CA THR A 60 5.58 -8.47 -4.45
C THR A 60 4.40 -7.81 -3.74
N LEU A 61 4.64 -6.81 -2.88
CA LEU A 61 3.61 -6.11 -2.11
C LEU A 61 2.96 -5.02 -2.97
N THR A 62 2.20 -5.46 -3.96
CA THR A 62 1.46 -4.59 -4.88
C THR A 62 0.06 -4.27 -4.34
N ILE A 63 -0.58 -3.26 -4.91
CA ILE A 63 -1.99 -2.93 -4.63
C ILE A 63 -2.88 -4.15 -4.93
N GLY A 64 -2.63 -4.89 -6.01
CA GLY A 64 -3.37 -6.11 -6.34
C GLY A 64 -3.17 -7.24 -5.32
N MET A 65 -1.95 -7.39 -4.78
CA MET A 65 -1.67 -8.35 -3.71
C MET A 65 -2.40 -7.98 -2.41
N TYR A 66 -2.39 -6.70 -2.06
CA TYR A 66 -3.15 -6.18 -0.93
C TYR A 66 -4.65 -6.43 -1.10
N ALA A 67 -5.22 -6.06 -2.26
CA ALA A 67 -6.65 -6.23 -2.54
C ALA A 67 -7.07 -7.71 -2.46
N THR A 68 -6.30 -8.61 -3.07
CA THR A 68 -6.55 -10.06 -3.00
C THR A 68 -6.55 -10.55 -1.55
N SER A 69 -5.54 -10.17 -0.77
CA SER A 69 -5.41 -10.57 0.63
C SER A 69 -6.51 -9.98 1.52
N ALA A 70 -6.89 -8.71 1.30
CA ALA A 70 -7.95 -8.07 2.05
C ALA A 70 -9.32 -8.69 1.74
N VAL A 71 -9.60 -9.02 0.48
CA VAL A 71 -10.82 -9.75 0.09
C VAL A 71 -10.86 -11.13 0.72
N GLU A 72 -9.76 -11.89 0.71
CA GLU A 72 -9.68 -13.18 1.42
C GLU A 72 -9.99 -13.01 2.92
N ALA A 73 -9.45 -11.98 3.56
CA ALA A 73 -9.70 -11.70 4.97
C ALA A 73 -11.18 -11.33 5.24
N PHE A 74 -11.79 -10.50 4.39
CA PHE A 74 -13.20 -10.19 4.44
C PHE A 74 -14.07 -11.44 4.26
N GLU A 75 -13.85 -12.22 3.20
CA GLU A 75 -14.61 -13.42 2.88
C GLU A 75 -14.46 -14.52 3.94
N ALA A 76 -13.34 -14.56 4.66
CA ALA A 76 -13.13 -15.45 5.80
C ALA A 76 -13.80 -14.96 7.10
N THR A 77 -14.08 -13.66 7.20
CA THR A 77 -14.64 -13.02 8.40
C THR A 77 -16.16 -12.96 8.37
N PHE A 78 -16.73 -12.67 7.19
CA PHE A 78 -18.15 -12.50 6.98
C PHE A 78 -18.69 -13.68 6.17
N PRO A 79 -19.49 -14.57 6.77
CA PRO A 79 -20.19 -15.61 6.05
C PRO A 79 -21.00 -14.99 4.89
N GLU A 80 -21.18 -15.73 3.79
CA GLU A 80 -21.92 -15.31 2.57
C GLU A 80 -21.26 -14.21 1.73
N LEU A 81 -20.28 -13.47 2.28
CA LEU A 81 -19.68 -12.33 1.59
C LEU A 81 -19.00 -12.73 0.27
N LYS A 82 -18.40 -13.92 0.23
CA LYS A 82 -17.84 -14.52 -0.97
C LYS A 82 -18.87 -14.63 -2.10
N GLN A 83 -20.02 -15.24 -1.80
CA GLN A 83 -21.08 -15.44 -2.78
C GLN A 83 -21.62 -14.10 -3.29
N LEU A 84 -21.80 -13.13 -2.39
CA LEU A 84 -22.27 -11.79 -2.76
C LEU A 84 -21.25 -11.03 -3.63
N GLY A 85 -19.96 -11.11 -3.27
CA GLY A 85 -18.87 -10.51 -4.06
C GLY A 85 -18.70 -11.16 -5.42
N ASP A 86 -18.80 -12.49 -5.51
CA ASP A 86 -18.71 -13.23 -6.77
C ASP A 86 -19.91 -12.90 -7.69
N ALA A 87 -21.12 -12.80 -7.11
CA ALA A 87 -22.31 -12.36 -7.85
C ALA A 87 -22.20 -10.92 -8.36
N TYR A 88 -21.61 -10.02 -7.57
CA TYR A 88 -21.31 -8.65 -7.98
C TYR A 88 -20.29 -8.62 -9.14
N GLY A 89 -19.16 -9.33 -8.99
CA GLY A 89 -18.11 -9.40 -10.02
C GLY A 89 -18.56 -10.03 -11.34
N ALA A 90 -19.56 -10.92 -11.29
CA ALA A 90 -20.18 -11.51 -12.47
C ALA A 90 -21.20 -10.58 -13.16
N HIS A 91 -21.56 -9.44 -12.57
CA HIS A 91 -22.52 -8.52 -13.17
C HIS A 91 -21.95 -7.94 -14.49
N PRO A 92 -22.70 -7.94 -15.61
CA PRO A 92 -22.18 -7.52 -16.91
C PRO A 92 -21.53 -6.13 -16.93
N ALA A 93 -22.16 -5.15 -16.26
CA ALA A 93 -21.60 -3.79 -16.14
C ALA A 93 -20.29 -3.75 -15.36
N VAL A 94 -20.14 -4.59 -14.33
CA VAL A 94 -18.91 -4.71 -13.55
C VAL A 94 -17.83 -5.39 -14.39
N GLN A 95 -18.16 -6.48 -15.11
CA GLN A 95 -17.20 -7.10 -16.02
C GLN A 95 -16.73 -6.15 -17.13
N GLN A 96 -17.61 -5.32 -17.67
CA GLN A 96 -17.23 -4.30 -18.66
C GLN A 96 -16.24 -3.27 -18.07
N HIS A 97 -16.52 -2.77 -16.87
CA HIS A 97 -15.59 -1.90 -16.12
C HIS A 97 -14.24 -2.58 -15.88
N LEU A 98 -14.25 -3.82 -15.37
CA LEU A 98 -13.04 -4.58 -15.07
C LEU A 98 -12.18 -4.85 -16.30
N ARG A 99 -12.77 -5.07 -17.49
CA ARG A 99 -12.02 -5.18 -18.74
C ARG A 99 -11.32 -3.87 -19.12
N ALA A 100 -11.97 -2.73 -18.93
CA ALA A 100 -11.34 -1.43 -19.16
C ALA A 100 -10.17 -1.20 -18.21
N VAL A 101 -10.36 -1.45 -16.91
CA VAL A 101 -9.31 -1.34 -15.89
C VAL A 101 -8.14 -2.28 -16.18
N ARG A 102 -8.42 -3.54 -16.51
CA ARG A 102 -7.40 -4.54 -16.90
C ARG A 102 -6.54 -4.06 -18.06
N ASP A 103 -7.17 -3.45 -19.06
CA ASP A 103 -6.52 -2.96 -20.27
C ASP A 103 -5.89 -1.55 -20.09
N GLY A 104 -5.98 -0.95 -18.90
CA GLY A 104 -5.48 0.40 -18.64
C GLY A 104 -6.23 1.50 -19.37
N LYS A 105 -7.52 1.27 -19.67
CA LYS A 105 -8.41 2.19 -20.38
C LYS A 105 -9.39 2.83 -19.42
N ASP A 106 -9.93 3.97 -19.81
CA ASP A 106 -11.05 4.58 -19.12
C ASP A 106 -12.27 3.64 -19.13
N SER A 107 -12.94 3.56 -17.99
CA SER A 107 -14.18 2.81 -17.87
C SER A 107 -15.27 3.47 -18.72
N PRO A 108 -16.03 2.70 -19.52
CA PRO A 108 -17.25 3.21 -20.12
C PRO A 108 -18.26 3.55 -19.00
N ASP A 109 -19.11 4.56 -19.24
CA ASP A 109 -20.16 5.08 -18.34
C ASP A 109 -20.39 4.26 -17.06
N ASP A 110 -19.86 4.78 -15.94
CA ASP A 110 -19.94 4.12 -14.64
C ASP A 110 -21.37 4.07 -14.08
N GLY A 111 -22.37 4.68 -14.73
CA GLY A 111 -23.77 4.64 -14.28
C GLY A 111 -24.28 3.21 -14.03
N ALA A 112 -24.01 2.29 -14.94
CA ALA A 112 -24.44 0.89 -14.81
C ALA A 112 -23.64 0.11 -13.75
N ARG A 113 -22.33 0.36 -13.62
CA ARG A 113 -21.49 -0.20 -12.55
C ARG A 113 -21.94 0.31 -11.18
N ASN A 114 -22.20 1.60 -11.07
CA ASN A 114 -22.68 2.24 -9.84
C ASN A 114 -24.09 1.74 -9.44
N ALA A 115 -24.97 1.47 -10.41
CA ALA A 115 -26.25 0.82 -10.14
C ALA A 115 -26.08 -0.61 -9.60
N ALA A 116 -25.17 -1.40 -10.20
CA ALA A 116 -24.82 -2.74 -9.69
C ALA A 116 -24.25 -2.66 -8.27
N ARG A 117 -23.38 -1.67 -8.00
CA ARG A 117 -22.80 -1.41 -6.68
C ARG A 117 -23.89 -1.08 -5.67
N ALA A 118 -24.78 -0.15 -6.02
CA ALA A 118 -25.92 0.23 -5.18
C ALA A 118 -26.85 -0.95 -4.88
N ALA A 119 -27.06 -1.87 -5.83
CA ALA A 119 -27.86 -3.08 -5.63
C ALA A 119 -27.16 -4.14 -4.76
N ALA A 120 -25.82 -4.16 -4.72
CA ALA A 120 -25.05 -5.06 -3.87
C ALA A 120 -25.04 -4.59 -2.40
N LYS A 121 -24.95 -3.28 -2.15
CA LYS A 121 -24.79 -2.70 -0.80
C LYS A 121 -25.83 -3.18 0.23
N PRO A 122 -27.15 -3.23 -0.05
CA PRO A 122 -28.13 -3.75 0.91
C PRO A 122 -27.90 -5.22 1.29
N LYS A 123 -27.41 -6.04 0.35
CA LYS A 123 -27.09 -7.46 0.60
C LYS A 123 -25.86 -7.59 1.48
N LEU A 124 -24.83 -6.79 1.22
CA LEU A 124 -23.62 -6.72 2.06
C LEU A 124 -23.93 -6.24 3.48
N ALA A 125 -24.82 -5.25 3.61
CA ALA A 125 -25.29 -4.74 4.89
C ALA A 125 -26.02 -5.81 5.72
N ALA A 126 -26.81 -6.67 5.06
CA ALA A 126 -27.44 -7.82 5.71
C ALA A 126 -26.40 -8.87 6.16
N ALA A 127 -25.28 -9.01 5.44
CA ALA A 127 -24.16 -9.87 5.81
C ALA A 127 -23.19 -9.25 6.84
N GLY A 128 -23.43 -8.02 7.29
CA GLY A 128 -22.66 -7.37 8.36
C GLY A 128 -21.64 -6.31 7.90
N LEU A 129 -21.50 -6.04 6.60
CA LEU A 129 -20.69 -4.93 6.07
C LEU A 129 -21.59 -3.75 5.72
N LYS A 130 -21.55 -2.69 6.54
CA LYS A 130 -22.42 -1.51 6.39
C LYS A 130 -21.64 -0.31 5.89
N ASN A 131 -22.37 0.62 5.29
CA ASN A 131 -21.89 1.95 4.90
C ASN A 131 -20.57 1.89 4.10
N GLU A 132 -19.56 2.64 4.52
CA GLU A 132 -18.26 2.76 3.88
C GLU A 132 -17.46 1.45 3.88
N ASP A 133 -17.67 0.54 4.84
CA ASP A 133 -16.97 -0.75 4.85
C ASP A 133 -17.45 -1.67 3.72
N ALA A 134 -18.72 -1.54 3.31
CA ALA A 134 -19.25 -2.23 2.14
C ALA A 134 -18.66 -1.66 0.84
N ASP A 135 -18.44 -0.35 0.80
CA ASP A 135 -17.81 0.32 -0.34
C ASP A 135 -16.34 -0.12 -0.49
N GLU A 136 -15.58 -0.11 0.61
CA GLU A 136 -14.20 -0.59 0.67
C GLU A 136 -14.10 -2.05 0.18
N TYR A 137 -14.97 -2.94 0.68
CA TYR A 137 -14.99 -4.33 0.22
C TYR A 137 -15.23 -4.45 -1.29
N LEU A 138 -16.17 -3.69 -1.86
CA LEU A 138 -16.47 -3.75 -3.30
C LEU A 138 -15.32 -3.21 -4.15
N ASP A 139 -14.63 -2.15 -3.72
CA ASP A 139 -13.45 -1.63 -4.42
C ASP A 139 -12.28 -2.62 -4.37
N LEU A 140 -12.03 -3.23 -3.22
CA LEU A 140 -11.04 -4.30 -3.08
C LEU A 140 -11.42 -5.54 -3.89
N LYS A 141 -12.71 -5.89 -3.95
CA LYS A 141 -13.20 -7.02 -4.75
C LYS A 141 -12.95 -6.81 -6.23
N GLU A 142 -13.19 -5.61 -6.75
CA GLU A 142 -12.86 -5.27 -8.14
C GLU A 142 -11.35 -5.35 -8.41
N ALA A 143 -10.54 -4.76 -7.54
CA ALA A 143 -9.08 -4.82 -7.67
C ALA A 143 -8.54 -6.26 -7.57
N ALA A 144 -9.13 -7.12 -6.74
CA ALA A 144 -8.78 -8.53 -6.59
C ALA A 144 -9.20 -9.39 -7.80
N LEU A 145 -10.17 -8.95 -8.60
CA LEU A 145 -10.55 -9.61 -9.86
C LEU A 145 -9.58 -9.27 -11.00
N VAL A 146 -8.90 -8.11 -10.94
CA VAL A 146 -7.88 -7.71 -11.92
C VAL A 146 -6.57 -7.27 -11.25
N PRO A 147 -5.95 -8.14 -10.42
CA PRO A 147 -4.82 -7.78 -9.58
C PRO A 147 -3.52 -7.55 -10.38
N MET A 148 -3.52 -7.90 -11.67
CA MET A 148 -2.43 -7.65 -12.61
C MET A 148 -2.70 -6.46 -13.55
N SER A 149 -3.75 -5.66 -13.31
CA SER A 149 -3.97 -4.41 -14.05
C SER A 149 -2.83 -3.40 -13.82
N PRO A 150 -2.56 -2.45 -14.74
CA PRO A 150 -1.46 -1.49 -14.60
C PRO A 150 -1.46 -0.74 -13.26
N SER A 151 -2.63 -0.32 -12.79
CA SER A 151 -2.79 0.37 -11.50
C SER A 151 -2.54 -0.55 -10.30
N ALA A 152 -2.93 -1.82 -10.39
CA ALA A 152 -2.81 -2.81 -9.32
C ALA A 152 -1.38 -3.36 -9.17
N GLN A 153 -0.56 -3.33 -10.23
CA GLN A 153 0.84 -3.75 -10.18
C GLN A 153 1.76 -2.76 -9.45
N ARG A 154 1.28 -1.55 -9.16
CA ARG A 154 2.03 -0.58 -8.36
C ARG A 154 2.24 -1.11 -6.94
N LEU A 155 3.41 -0.84 -6.38
CA LEU A 155 3.71 -1.16 -4.98
C LEU A 155 2.79 -0.38 -4.04
N VAL A 156 2.44 -0.99 -2.91
CA VAL A 156 1.89 -0.22 -1.78
C VAL A 156 2.98 0.73 -1.29
N VAL A 157 2.60 1.96 -0.91
CA VAL A 157 3.54 3.06 -0.61
C VAL A 157 4.66 2.64 0.35
N ASN A 158 4.33 1.87 1.38
CA ASN A 158 5.29 1.48 2.43
C ASN A 158 6.19 0.30 2.03
N ALA A 159 5.87 -0.43 0.95
CA ALA A 159 6.74 -1.51 0.47
C ALA A 159 8.09 -0.97 -0.04
N ASP A 160 8.09 0.26 -0.58
CA ASP A 160 9.30 0.89 -1.11
C ASP A 160 10.37 1.15 -0.04
N TRP A 161 10.00 1.14 1.26
CA TRP A 161 10.94 1.29 2.37
C TRP A 161 11.99 0.19 2.44
N TYR A 162 11.65 -1.00 1.94
CA TYR A 162 12.49 -2.20 2.05
C TYR A 162 13.25 -2.50 0.76
N ILE A 163 13.15 -1.64 -0.26
CA ILE A 163 13.82 -1.81 -1.55
C ILE A 163 15.11 -1.00 -1.56
N GLY A 164 16.24 -1.66 -1.87
CA GLY A 164 17.52 -0.99 -2.02
C GLY A 164 18.09 -0.44 -0.71
N ILE A 165 17.90 -1.11 0.42
CA ILE A 165 18.44 -0.66 1.72
C ILE A 165 19.94 -0.41 1.64
N ASP A 166 20.69 -1.33 1.02
CA ASP A 166 22.13 -1.20 0.84
C ASP A 166 22.46 -0.17 -0.26
N GLY A 167 23.27 0.84 0.09
CA GLY A 167 23.74 1.88 -0.81
C GLY A 167 22.81 3.09 -0.99
N ASN A 168 21.61 3.09 -0.39
CA ASN A 168 20.65 4.20 -0.54
C ASN A 168 20.27 4.86 0.80
N ALA A 169 19.55 5.97 0.69
CA ALA A 169 18.93 6.62 1.84
C ALA A 169 17.64 5.89 2.25
N PRO A 170 17.42 5.64 3.56
CA PRO A 170 16.17 5.04 4.04
C PRO A 170 14.96 5.90 3.67
N LYS A 171 13.98 5.29 3.00
CA LYS A 171 12.72 5.94 2.58
C LYS A 171 11.64 5.94 3.67
N VAL A 172 11.91 5.29 4.80
CA VAL A 172 10.94 5.09 5.88
C VAL A 172 10.45 6.40 6.48
N ALA A 173 9.13 6.49 6.68
CA ALA A 173 8.49 7.60 7.38
C ALA A 173 8.19 7.22 8.84
N LYS A 174 8.01 8.24 9.70
CA LYS A 174 7.48 8.00 11.05
C LYS A 174 6.03 7.54 10.92
N LEU A 175 5.71 6.42 11.57
CA LEU A 175 4.36 5.90 11.64
C LEU A 175 3.57 6.71 12.68
N GLY A 176 2.25 6.77 12.54
CA GLY A 176 1.38 7.47 13.48
C GLY A 176 1.42 6.84 14.88
N ARG A 177 1.08 7.60 15.92
CA ARG A 177 1.09 7.12 17.32
C ARG A 177 0.26 5.86 17.54
N ASP A 178 -0.78 5.67 16.75
CA ASP A 178 -1.69 4.54 16.92
C ASP A 178 -1.33 3.34 16.03
N HIS A 179 -0.28 3.45 15.20
CA HIS A 179 0.17 2.36 14.35
C HIS A 179 0.94 1.33 15.15
N GLU A 180 0.56 0.07 15.02
CA GLU A 180 1.20 -1.05 15.69
C GLU A 180 2.19 -1.73 14.75
N VAL A 181 3.49 -1.48 14.95
CA VAL A 181 4.58 -2.05 14.15
C VAL A 181 4.46 -3.59 14.10
N GLY A 182 4.36 -4.14 12.89
CA GLY A 182 4.29 -5.59 12.69
C GLY A 182 2.90 -6.20 12.82
N LYS A 183 1.86 -5.39 13.05
CA LYS A 183 0.47 -5.83 13.19
C LYS A 183 -0.37 -5.37 12.01
N THR A 184 -0.01 -5.82 10.80
CA THR A 184 -0.66 -5.45 9.54
C THR A 184 -2.17 -5.58 9.61
N GLY A 185 -2.68 -6.72 10.08
CA GLY A 185 -4.09 -6.99 10.29
C GLY A 185 -4.77 -5.93 11.13
N ARG A 186 -4.20 -5.63 12.31
CA ARG A 186 -4.75 -4.60 13.21
C ARG A 186 -4.73 -3.22 12.58
N ASN A 187 -3.62 -2.83 11.95
CA ASN A 187 -3.51 -1.50 11.33
C ASN A 187 -4.52 -1.29 10.21
N VAL A 188 -4.78 -2.31 9.39
CA VAL A 188 -5.80 -2.25 8.34
C VAL A 188 -7.21 -2.27 8.93
N ALA A 189 -7.48 -3.14 9.90
CA ALA A 189 -8.80 -3.27 10.52
C ALA A 189 -9.27 -2.00 11.26
N ARG A 190 -8.33 -1.12 11.66
CA ARG A 190 -8.66 0.19 12.24
C ARG A 190 -9.44 1.09 11.28
N GLY A 191 -9.30 0.88 9.96
CA GLY A 191 -10.06 1.59 8.94
C GLY A 191 -11.51 1.11 8.77
N LEU A 192 -11.90 0.00 9.41
CA LEU A 192 -13.26 -0.56 9.28
C LEU A 192 -14.17 0.03 10.36
N TYR A 193 -14.87 1.12 10.10
CA TYR A 193 -15.53 1.90 11.16
C TYR A 193 -16.90 1.37 11.59
N PHE A 194 -17.56 0.56 10.77
CA PHE A 194 -18.96 0.18 10.92
C PHE A 194 -19.18 -1.31 11.20
N VAL A 195 -18.10 -2.10 11.22
CA VAL A 195 -18.10 -3.48 11.69
C VAL A 195 -18.03 -3.55 13.22
N GLN A 196 -18.62 -4.60 13.80
CA GLN A 196 -18.50 -4.86 15.24
C GLN A 196 -17.06 -5.20 15.62
N ASP A 197 -16.66 -4.89 16.85
CA ASP A 197 -15.27 -5.08 17.31
C ASP A 197 -14.76 -6.51 17.14
N TRP A 198 -15.59 -7.52 17.45
CA TRP A 198 -15.19 -8.92 17.27
C TRP A 198 -15.02 -9.30 15.80
N GLN A 199 -15.75 -8.68 14.87
CA GLN A 199 -15.59 -8.87 13.43
C GLN A 199 -14.34 -8.16 12.93
N ARG A 200 -14.05 -6.97 13.46
CA ARG A 200 -12.81 -6.24 13.19
C ARG A 200 -11.58 -7.06 13.61
N ASP A 201 -11.62 -7.66 14.80
CA ASP A 201 -10.56 -8.53 15.31
C ASP A 201 -10.42 -9.81 14.48
N ALA A 202 -11.54 -10.40 14.07
CA ALA A 202 -11.54 -11.57 13.17
C ALA A 202 -10.95 -11.22 11.80
N PHE A 203 -11.32 -10.07 11.22
CA PHE A 203 -10.72 -9.55 9.99
C PHE A 203 -9.22 -9.35 10.14
N ALA A 204 -8.77 -8.69 11.22
CA ALA A 204 -7.34 -8.50 11.50
C ALA A 204 -6.61 -9.84 11.56
N SER A 205 -7.14 -10.82 12.31
CA SER A 205 -6.57 -12.16 12.42
C SER A 205 -6.52 -12.89 11.09
N ASN A 206 -7.55 -12.76 10.25
CA ASN A 206 -7.59 -13.39 8.94
C ASN A 206 -6.62 -12.73 7.97
N LEU A 207 -6.50 -11.40 7.99
CA LEU A 207 -5.53 -10.67 7.16
C LEU A 207 -4.10 -11.05 7.52
N ASP A 208 -3.78 -11.18 8.82
CA ASP A 208 -2.45 -11.60 9.27
C ASP A 208 -2.09 -13.05 8.84
N LYS A 209 -3.07 -13.86 8.40
CA LYS A 209 -2.80 -15.21 7.86
C LYS A 209 -2.47 -15.20 6.36
N THR A 210 -2.87 -14.15 5.64
CA THR A 210 -2.64 -14.01 4.19
C THR A 210 -1.17 -13.78 3.86
N TYR A 211 -0.81 -13.91 2.58
CA TYR A 211 0.54 -13.61 2.12
C TYR A 211 0.93 -12.15 2.44
N PHE A 212 0.09 -11.18 2.08
CA PHE A 212 0.38 -9.77 2.31
C PHE A 212 0.57 -9.45 3.79
N GLY A 213 -0.34 -9.93 4.65
CA GLY A 213 -0.29 -9.70 6.10
C GLY A 213 1.00 -10.21 6.72
N LYS A 214 1.37 -11.47 6.42
CA LYS A 214 2.61 -12.10 6.90
C LYS A 214 3.86 -11.37 6.42
N VAL A 215 3.96 -11.12 5.12
CA VAL A 215 5.16 -10.50 4.55
C VAL A 215 5.30 -9.07 5.06
N PHE A 216 4.27 -8.24 4.91
CA PHE A 216 4.34 -6.83 5.36
C PHE A 216 4.62 -6.74 6.86
N GLY A 217 3.94 -7.57 7.66
CA GLY A 217 4.13 -7.61 9.12
C GLY A 217 5.54 -8.02 9.51
N THR A 218 6.12 -9.00 8.81
CA THR A 218 7.51 -9.45 9.03
C THR A 218 8.50 -8.36 8.65
N LEU A 219 8.35 -7.73 7.48
CA LEU A 219 9.24 -6.66 7.04
C LEU A 219 9.19 -5.47 8.00
N GLU A 220 7.98 -5.05 8.39
CA GLU A 220 7.79 -3.92 9.31
C GLU A 220 8.38 -4.23 10.70
N SER A 221 8.09 -5.40 11.27
CA SER A 221 8.66 -5.82 12.57
C SER A 221 10.18 -5.86 12.57
N THR A 222 10.77 -6.22 11.43
CA THR A 222 12.20 -6.53 11.34
C THR A 222 13.03 -5.30 10.95
N PHE A 223 12.51 -4.44 10.08
CA PHE A 223 13.28 -3.34 9.50
C PHE A 223 12.81 -1.93 9.89
N TYR A 224 11.61 -1.74 10.45
CA TYR A 224 11.07 -0.40 10.71
C TYR A 224 11.99 0.47 11.56
N TYR A 225 12.38 -0.01 12.75
CA TYR A 225 13.22 0.76 13.66
C TYR A 225 14.66 0.94 13.16
N PRO A 226 15.36 -0.09 12.64
CA PRO A 226 16.68 0.10 12.03
C PRO A 226 16.67 1.13 10.89
N LEU A 227 15.65 1.10 10.02
CA LEU A 227 15.52 2.09 8.95
C LEU A 227 15.28 3.50 9.50
N LEU A 228 14.46 3.64 10.54
CA LEU A 228 14.17 4.94 11.15
C LEU A 228 15.40 5.53 11.85
N GLU A 229 16.17 4.66 12.48
CA GLU A 229 17.43 4.98 13.14
C GLU A 229 18.52 5.39 12.14
N ALA A 230 18.58 4.70 10.99
CA ALA A 230 19.53 4.99 9.92
C ALA A 230 19.39 6.39 9.31
N ARG A 231 18.26 7.07 9.52
CA ARG A 231 18.06 8.48 9.09
C ARG A 231 18.81 9.51 9.94
N GLN A 232 19.45 9.11 11.04
CA GLN A 232 19.96 10.01 12.08
C GLN A 232 21.48 10.28 11.98
N CYS A 233 22.11 10.07 10.83
CA CYS A 233 23.56 10.31 10.69
C CYS A 233 23.96 11.77 10.86
N ASN A 234 23.08 12.71 10.49
CA ASN A 234 23.28 14.13 10.73
C ASN A 234 23.20 14.51 12.23
N ALA A 235 22.72 13.61 13.09
CA ALA A 235 22.73 13.75 14.55
C ALA A 235 23.93 13.03 15.20
N GLY A 236 24.97 12.71 14.42
CA GLY A 236 26.20 12.06 14.90
C GLY A 236 26.16 10.53 14.87
N LYS A 237 25.08 9.92 14.35
CA LYS A 237 25.00 8.47 14.25
C LYS A 237 25.82 7.93 13.08
N THR A 238 26.78 7.06 13.36
CA THR A 238 27.68 6.52 12.33
C THR A 238 27.40 5.07 11.96
N HIS A 239 26.70 4.33 12.83
CA HIS A 239 26.41 2.91 12.63
C HIS A 239 25.00 2.55 13.09
N VAL A 240 24.40 1.56 12.42
CA VAL A 240 23.11 0.93 12.77
C VAL A 240 23.22 -0.57 12.53
N ILE A 241 22.68 -1.37 13.44
CA ILE A 241 22.63 -2.83 13.26
C ILE A 241 21.35 -3.18 12.53
N PHE A 242 21.50 -3.83 11.38
CA PHE A 242 20.39 -4.41 10.64
C PHE A 242 20.20 -5.89 11.00
N PRO A 243 19.02 -6.46 10.73
CA PRO A 243 18.76 -7.89 10.88
C PRO A 243 19.77 -8.74 10.10
N MET A 244 20.33 -9.75 10.77
CA MET A 244 21.30 -10.70 10.18
C MET A 244 20.70 -12.11 9.95
N GLY A 245 19.54 -12.40 10.54
CA GLY A 245 18.84 -13.67 10.36
C GLY A 245 18.00 -13.68 9.09
N ASN A 246 17.92 -14.84 8.42
CA ASN A 246 17.00 -15.03 7.30
C ASN A 246 15.56 -14.74 7.75
N LEU A 247 14.79 -14.14 6.86
CA LEU A 247 13.39 -13.83 7.10
C LEU A 247 12.56 -15.08 6.81
N ASP A 248 11.72 -15.47 7.76
CA ASP A 248 10.74 -16.55 7.55
C ASP A 248 9.56 -15.99 6.76
N LEU A 249 9.70 -15.99 5.42
CA LEU A 249 8.72 -15.43 4.50
C LEU A 249 8.09 -16.55 3.65
N PRO A 250 6.76 -16.55 3.49
CA PRO A 250 6.11 -17.48 2.56
C PRO A 250 6.49 -17.19 1.11
N ASP A 251 6.34 -18.19 0.24
CA ASP A 251 6.47 -17.99 -1.20
C ASP A 251 5.37 -17.08 -1.75
N ALA A 252 5.74 -16.23 -2.70
CA ALA A 252 4.80 -15.31 -3.34
C ALA A 252 3.76 -16.07 -4.18
N PRO A 253 2.45 -15.85 -3.96
CA PRO A 253 1.44 -16.48 -4.80
C PRO A 253 1.47 -15.87 -6.20
N VAL A 254 1.18 -16.70 -7.20
CA VAL A 254 1.05 -16.25 -8.59
C VAL A 254 -0.32 -15.59 -8.77
N LEU A 255 -0.32 -14.26 -8.90
CA LEU A 255 -1.53 -13.50 -9.20
C LEU A 255 -1.92 -13.65 -10.67
N LYS A 256 -3.23 -13.74 -10.92
CA LYS A 256 -3.83 -13.78 -12.26
C LYS A 256 -5.11 -12.95 -12.27
N ASN A 257 -5.38 -12.29 -13.39
CA ASN A 257 -6.68 -11.66 -13.62
C ASN A 257 -7.75 -12.75 -13.77
N ALA A 258 -8.95 -12.44 -13.30
CA ALA A 258 -10.13 -13.26 -13.53
C ALA A 258 -10.39 -13.37 -15.04
N ASP A 259 -10.95 -14.52 -15.44
CA ASP A 259 -11.50 -14.67 -16.78
C ASP A 259 -12.80 -13.86 -16.86
N LEU A 260 -12.73 -12.71 -17.51
CA LEU A 260 -13.86 -11.81 -17.71
C LEU A 260 -14.64 -12.13 -18.99
N GLY A 261 -14.26 -13.17 -19.75
CA GLY A 261 -14.79 -13.46 -21.07
C GLY A 261 -14.53 -12.34 -22.10
N ASP A 262 -14.93 -12.60 -23.35
CA ASP A 262 -14.82 -11.62 -24.43
C ASP A 262 -15.80 -10.46 -24.23
N ALA A 263 -15.40 -9.27 -24.69
CA ALA A 263 -16.33 -8.17 -24.82
C ALA A 263 -17.48 -8.62 -25.72
N ALA A 264 -18.73 -8.55 -25.23
CA ALA A 264 -19.88 -8.64 -26.12
C ALA A 264 -19.66 -7.61 -27.24
N PRO A 265 -19.88 -7.95 -28.52
CA PRO A 265 -19.75 -6.99 -29.60
C PRO A 265 -20.51 -5.73 -29.22
N ALA A 266 -19.88 -4.57 -29.41
CA ALA A 266 -20.59 -3.31 -29.25
C ALA A 266 -21.93 -3.43 -30.01
N PRO A 267 -23.07 -3.03 -29.42
CA PRO A 267 -24.34 -3.03 -30.14
C PRO A 267 -24.09 -2.35 -31.48
N ALA A 268 -24.49 -2.99 -32.58
CA ALA A 268 -24.41 -2.36 -33.89
C ALA A 268 -25.02 -0.96 -33.75
N PRO A 269 -24.37 0.09 -34.25
CA PRO A 269 -24.89 1.44 -34.14
C PRO A 269 -26.33 1.41 -34.62
N SER A 270 -27.26 1.76 -33.73
CA SER A 270 -28.66 1.90 -34.07
C SER A 270 -28.72 2.79 -35.30
N THR A 271 -29.26 2.26 -36.40
CA THR A 271 -29.45 3.04 -37.62
C THR A 271 -30.10 4.36 -37.24
N PRO A 272 -29.48 5.51 -37.53
CA PRO A 272 -30.08 6.80 -37.22
C PRO A 272 -31.37 6.91 -38.02
N THR A 273 -32.50 7.14 -37.34
CA THR A 273 -33.65 7.77 -37.99
C THR A 273 -33.13 9.08 -38.61
N PRO A 274 -33.34 9.34 -39.91
CA PRO A 274 -32.73 10.48 -40.58
C PRO A 274 -33.24 11.77 -39.94
N SER A 275 -32.34 12.49 -39.27
CA SER A 275 -32.53 13.88 -38.89
C SER A 275 -32.08 14.78 -40.04
N PRO A 276 -32.68 15.97 -40.25
CA PRO A 276 -32.41 16.83 -41.39
C PRO A 276 -30.95 17.31 -41.48
N ALA A 277 -30.53 17.64 -42.71
CA ALA A 277 -29.20 18.08 -43.12
C ALA A 277 -28.71 19.39 -42.42
N PRO A 278 -27.39 19.67 -42.46
CA PRO A 278 -26.64 20.28 -41.36
C PRO A 278 -26.51 21.81 -41.42
N GLU A 279 -26.44 22.45 -40.25
CA GLU A 279 -25.81 23.76 -40.12
C GLU A 279 -24.27 23.64 -39.99
N ALA A 280 -23.60 24.69 -40.44
CA ALA A 280 -22.18 24.80 -40.77
C ALA A 280 -21.21 24.63 -39.57
N PRO A 281 -19.91 24.36 -39.82
CA PRO A 281 -19.00 23.79 -38.82
C PRO A 281 -18.45 24.85 -37.85
N GLU A 282 -18.53 24.59 -36.55
CA GLU A 282 -17.70 25.27 -35.56
C GLU A 282 -16.30 24.65 -35.46
N ALA A 283 -15.32 25.53 -35.31
CA ALA A 283 -13.88 25.33 -35.48
C ALA A 283 -13.23 24.37 -34.46
N PRO A 284 -12.05 23.80 -34.78
CA PRO A 284 -11.30 22.93 -33.88
C PRO A 284 -10.87 23.69 -32.61
N GLN A 285 -11.14 23.11 -31.43
CA GLN A 285 -10.73 23.67 -30.15
C GLN A 285 -9.20 23.64 -30.02
N THR A 286 -8.62 24.81 -29.75
CA THR A 286 -7.20 25.01 -29.50
C THR A 286 -6.79 24.51 -28.11
N VAL A 287 -5.48 24.34 -27.92
CA VAL A 287 -4.81 23.80 -26.72
C VAL A 287 -5.26 24.45 -25.39
N ASP A 288 -5.82 25.66 -25.44
CA ASP A 288 -6.33 26.40 -24.28
C ASP A 288 -7.59 25.75 -23.64
N ALA A 289 -8.42 25.03 -24.41
CA ALA A 289 -9.61 24.35 -23.88
C ALA A 289 -9.24 23.15 -22.99
N LYS A 290 -8.15 22.43 -23.32
CA LYS A 290 -7.62 21.34 -22.49
C LYS A 290 -6.97 21.86 -21.21
N LEU A 291 -6.33 23.04 -21.27
CA LEU A 291 -5.75 23.67 -20.07
C LEU A 291 -6.84 24.15 -19.11
N ALA A 292 -7.94 24.71 -19.62
CA ALA A 292 -9.10 25.08 -18.79
C ALA A 292 -9.77 23.85 -18.13
N GLN A 293 -9.81 22.70 -18.82
CA GLN A 293 -10.35 21.45 -18.26
C GLN A 293 -9.46 20.86 -17.17
N ILE A 294 -8.13 20.92 -17.33
CA ILE A 294 -7.16 20.52 -16.30
C ILE A 294 -7.24 21.45 -15.08
N ILE A 295 -7.37 22.76 -15.29
CA ILE A 295 -7.59 23.73 -14.21
C ILE A 295 -8.92 23.46 -13.49
N GLY A 296 -9.97 23.06 -14.22
CA GLY A 296 -11.26 22.66 -13.65
C GLY A 296 -11.18 21.41 -12.76
N ILE A 297 -10.38 20.40 -13.14
CA ILE A 297 -10.14 19.20 -12.33
C ILE A 297 -9.33 19.55 -11.07
N ILE A 298 -8.32 20.40 -11.18
CA ILE A 298 -7.53 20.87 -10.03
C ILE A 298 -8.41 21.69 -9.08
N ALA A 299 -9.30 22.54 -9.59
CA ALA A 299 -10.27 23.27 -8.78
C ALA A 299 -11.25 22.31 -8.08
N ALA A 300 -11.75 21.27 -8.74
CA ALA A 300 -12.64 20.28 -8.13
C ALA A 300 -11.96 19.47 -7.01
N VAL A 301 -10.70 19.08 -7.19
CA VAL A 301 -9.89 18.39 -6.18
C VAL A 301 -9.59 19.31 -4.99
N LEU A 302 -9.27 20.59 -5.23
CA LEU A 302 -9.08 21.58 -4.17
C LEU A 302 -10.39 21.91 -3.43
N THR A 303 -11.53 21.86 -4.11
CA THR A 303 -12.85 22.05 -3.48
C THR A 303 -13.23 20.84 -2.61
N ALA A 304 -12.92 19.63 -3.05
CA ALA A 304 -13.10 18.40 -2.26
C ALA A 304 -12.18 18.36 -1.03
N LEU A 305 -10.92 18.81 -1.17
CA LEU A 305 -10.02 19.02 -0.04
C LEU A 305 -10.51 20.13 0.89
N GLY A 306 -11.05 21.24 0.36
CA GLY A 306 -11.66 22.31 1.15
C GLY A 306 -12.88 21.85 1.96
N ALA A 307 -13.75 21.03 1.36
CA ALA A 307 -14.90 20.44 2.04
C ALA A 307 -14.48 19.46 3.15
N LEU A 308 -13.42 18.68 2.92
CA LEU A 308 -12.84 17.79 3.93
C LEU A 308 -12.25 18.58 5.11
N PHE A 309 -11.57 19.69 4.85
CA PHE A 309 -11.03 20.58 5.89
C PHE A 309 -12.15 21.29 6.68
N ALA A 310 -13.24 21.71 6.02
CA ALA A 310 -14.40 22.31 6.68
C ALA A 310 -15.16 21.30 7.57
N LEU A 311 -15.27 20.05 7.14
CA LEU A 311 -15.80 18.95 7.96
C LEU A 311 -14.93 18.67 9.18
N LEU A 312 -13.60 18.70 9.02
CA LEU A 312 -12.65 18.51 10.12
C LEU A 312 -12.66 19.67 11.13
N GLN A 313 -12.88 20.92 10.69
CA GLN A 313 -13.06 22.07 11.57
C GLN A 313 -14.39 22.01 12.34
N ASN A 314 -15.49 21.63 11.70
CA ASN A 314 -16.79 21.44 12.38
C ASN A 314 -16.78 20.25 13.36
N ALA A 315 -15.88 19.28 13.17
CA ALA A 315 -15.64 18.18 14.09
C ALA A 315 -14.64 18.51 15.23
N GLY A 316 -14.20 19.76 15.35
CA GLY A 316 -13.37 20.25 16.46
C GLY A 316 -11.86 19.97 16.34
N PHE A 317 -11.38 19.52 15.17
CA PHE A 317 -9.95 19.35 14.92
C PHE A 317 -9.30 20.68 14.56
N ASN A 318 -8.16 20.99 15.19
CA ASN A 318 -7.42 22.24 14.93
C ASN A 318 -6.53 22.07 13.69
N VAL A 319 -7.02 22.55 12.54
CA VAL A 319 -6.35 22.44 11.24
C VAL A 319 -5.83 23.81 10.79
N PRO A 320 -4.60 23.94 10.23
CA PRO A 320 -4.06 25.24 9.80
C PRO A 320 -4.98 25.93 8.79
N GLN A 321 -5.22 27.25 8.94
CA GLN A 321 -5.94 28.03 7.93
C GLN A 321 -5.13 28.09 6.64
N LEU A 322 -5.72 27.60 5.55
CA LEU A 322 -5.17 27.77 4.21
C LEU A 322 -5.27 29.25 3.80
N PRO A 323 -4.21 29.85 3.22
CA PRO A 323 -4.27 31.22 2.73
C PRO A 323 -5.31 31.34 1.60
N ALA A 324 -6.13 32.38 1.64
CA ALA A 324 -7.16 32.63 0.64
C ALA A 324 -6.54 32.86 -0.73
N ILE A 325 -6.95 32.08 -1.73
CA ILE A 325 -6.58 32.30 -3.14
C ILE A 325 -7.58 33.31 -3.72
N PRO A 326 -7.15 34.53 -4.14
CA PRO A 326 -8.06 35.52 -4.69
C PRO A 326 -8.61 35.04 -6.05
N GLY A 327 -9.95 35.03 -6.20
CA GLY A 327 -10.62 34.85 -7.50
C GLY A 327 -11.73 33.79 -7.58
N LEU A 328 -12.03 33.06 -6.50
CA LEU A 328 -12.95 31.91 -6.51
C LEU A 328 -14.33 32.16 -5.84
N THR A 329 -14.81 33.40 -5.87
CA THR A 329 -16.23 33.70 -5.58
C THR A 329 -16.81 34.63 -6.64
N LYS A 330 -17.67 34.06 -7.48
CA LYS A 330 -18.87 34.70 -8.02
C LYS A 330 -19.98 33.67 -8.07
#